data_AF-A0A3S0JWU6-F1
#
_entry.id   AF-A0A3S0JWU6-F1
#
_cell.length_a   1.000
_cell.length_b   1.000
_cell.length_c   1.000
_cell.angle_alpha   90.00
_cell.angle_beta   90.00
_cell.angle_gamma   90.00
#
_symmetry.space_group_name_H-M   'P 1'
#
loop_
_entity.id
_entity.type
_entity.pdbx_description
1 polymer ?
#
loop_
_entity_poly.entity_id
_entity_poly.type
_entity_poly.pdbx_seq_one_letter_code
_entity_poly.pdbx_strand_id
1 'polypeptide(L)'
;MHAPQHVGAAAPGLAAPERPHNDEAPGVTAEGFKGQGREDRPDSHRSRHAEQAALTIEGEAYARAYLERLQRGTVSPDDLAVLMAFLQGEMLAGACRVIEKALRGGRHE
;
A
#
# COMPACT_ATOMS: atom_id res chain seq x y z
N MET A 1 52.53 -39.53 5.99
CA MET A 1 52.80 -40.20 7.27
C MET A 1 51.47 -40.49 7.95
N HIS A 2 51.18 -41.77 8.13
CA HIS A 2 50.30 -42.42 9.12
C HIS A 2 48.90 -41.87 9.48
N ALA A 3 47.88 -42.62 9.09
CA ALA A 3 46.84 -43.09 10.03
C ALA A 3 47.40 -44.22 10.92
N PRO A 4 46.83 -44.47 12.11
CA PRO A 4 45.82 -45.54 12.29
C PRO A 4 44.66 -45.19 13.28
N GLN A 5 43.40 -45.66 13.08
CA GLN A 5 42.70 -46.85 13.64
C GLN A 5 42.48 -46.81 15.19
N HIS A 6 41.42 -47.30 15.85
CA HIS A 6 40.08 -47.88 15.60
C HIS A 6 39.56 -48.35 16.98
N VAL A 7 38.32 -48.04 17.40
CA VAL A 7 37.48 -48.85 18.33
C VAL A 7 36.01 -48.40 18.07
N GLY A 8 35.10 -49.20 17.50
CA GLY A 8 34.31 -50.28 18.13
C GLY A 8 33.12 -49.69 18.92
N ALA A 9 31.84 -50.08 18.84
CA ALA A 9 31.16 -51.22 18.22
C ALA A 9 29.62 -50.98 18.16
N ALA A 10 28.98 -51.64 17.17
CA ALA A 10 27.61 -52.17 17.05
C ALA A 10 26.44 -51.69 17.95
N ALA A 11 25.29 -51.39 17.31
CA ALA A 11 24.06 -52.21 17.41
C ALA A 11 23.00 -51.83 16.35
N PRO A 12 22.26 -52.80 15.78
CA PRO A 12 21.17 -52.62 14.81
C PRO A 12 19.79 -52.59 15.49
N GLY A 13 18.77 -52.01 14.85
CA GLY A 13 17.41 -52.08 15.39
C GLY A 13 16.33 -51.47 14.50
N LEU A 14 15.82 -52.29 13.59
CA LEU A 14 14.49 -52.18 12.98
C LEU A 14 13.42 -52.02 14.09
N ALA A 15 12.50 -51.06 13.98
CA ALA A 15 11.08 -51.24 14.33
C ALA A 15 10.28 -49.96 14.02
N ALA A 16 9.36 -50.07 13.07
CA ALA A 16 8.26 -49.14 12.91
C ALA A 16 7.29 -49.31 14.09
N PRO A 17 6.67 -48.23 14.61
CA PRO A 17 5.49 -48.36 15.46
C PRO A 17 4.21 -48.28 14.62
N GLU A 18 3.36 -49.25 14.91
CA GLU A 18 2.09 -49.54 14.28
C GLU A 18 1.00 -48.48 14.55
N ARG A 19 -0.03 -48.54 13.70
CA ARG A 19 -1.22 -47.68 13.68
C ARG A 19 -2.06 -47.84 14.95
N PRO A 20 -2.71 -46.78 15.44
CA PRO A 20 -4.00 -46.91 16.09
C PRO A 20 -5.12 -46.73 15.06
N HIS A 21 -5.94 -47.76 14.98
CA HIS A 21 -7.24 -47.81 14.32
C HIS A 21 -8.18 -46.83 15.05
N ASN A 22 -8.68 -45.80 14.36
CA ASN A 22 -9.79 -45.00 14.88
C ASN A 22 -11.06 -45.37 14.13
N ASP A 23 -11.94 -45.95 14.93
CA ASP A 23 -13.32 -46.37 14.76
C ASP A 23 -14.16 -45.28 14.07
N GLU A 24 -14.85 -45.67 13.00
CA GLU A 24 -15.85 -44.88 12.31
C GLU A 24 -17.22 -45.17 12.93
N ALA A 25 -17.91 -44.13 13.40
CA ALA A 25 -19.38 -44.14 13.45
C ALA A 25 -19.96 -42.73 13.28
N PRO A 26 -21.15 -42.61 12.66
CA PRO A 26 -21.54 -41.44 11.88
C PRO A 26 -22.53 -40.54 12.63
N GLY A 27 -22.28 -39.23 12.59
CA GLY A 27 -23.21 -38.20 13.05
C GLY A 27 -23.50 -37.23 11.92
N VAL A 28 -24.69 -37.35 11.34
CA VAL A 28 -25.27 -36.42 10.37
C VAL A 28 -25.54 -35.04 11.01
N THR A 29 -25.63 -34.01 10.17
CA THR A 29 -25.95 -32.59 10.38
C THR A 29 -24.71 -31.70 10.56
N ALA A 30 -24.50 -30.61 9.82
CA ALA A 30 -25.39 -29.81 9.01
C ALA A 30 -24.72 -29.38 7.69
N GLU A 31 -25.59 -29.19 6.71
CA GLU A 31 -25.37 -28.49 5.46
C GLU A 31 -24.61 -27.17 5.66
N GLY A 32 -23.84 -26.79 4.64
CA GLY A 32 -23.69 -25.37 4.32
C GLY A 32 -22.35 -24.72 4.61
N PHE A 33 -21.22 -25.34 4.28
CA PHE A 33 -20.01 -24.56 3.98
C PHE A 33 -19.82 -24.47 2.46
N LYS A 34 -20.77 -23.80 1.80
CA LYS A 34 -20.62 -23.38 0.41
C LYS A 34 -20.76 -21.87 0.35
N GLY A 35 -19.61 -21.21 0.44
CA GLY A 35 -19.53 -19.77 0.41
C GLY A 35 -18.09 -19.29 0.47
N GLN A 36 -17.27 -19.67 -0.52
CA GLN A 36 -16.24 -18.74 -0.97
C GLN A 36 -16.95 -17.54 -1.58
N GLY A 37 -17.52 -16.71 -0.72
CA GLY A 37 -17.85 -15.33 -1.06
C GLY A 37 -16.52 -14.63 -1.18
N ARG A 38 -16.01 -14.53 -2.41
CA ARG A 38 -15.06 -13.50 -2.77
C ARG A 38 -15.82 -12.19 -2.58
N GLU A 39 -15.82 -11.68 -1.35
CA GLU A 39 -16.30 -10.35 -1.04
C GLU A 39 -15.38 -9.39 -1.80
N ASP A 40 -15.89 -8.98 -2.97
CA ASP A 40 -15.35 -7.91 -3.78
C ASP A 40 -15.39 -6.65 -2.90
N ARG A 41 -14.27 -6.38 -2.21
CA ARG A 41 -14.10 -5.34 -1.18
C ARG A 41 -14.46 -3.96 -1.76
N PRO A 42 -15.62 -3.36 -1.42
CA PRO A 42 -15.91 -1.98 -1.82
C PRO A 42 -15.10 -0.96 -0.99
N ASP A 43 -14.64 -1.35 0.21
CA ASP A 43 -13.88 -0.48 1.11
C ASP A 43 -12.50 -0.10 0.58
N SER A 44 -11.84 -0.99 -0.16
CA SER A 44 -10.49 -0.73 -0.69
C SER A 44 -10.49 0.36 -1.75
N HIS A 45 -11.53 0.40 -2.60
CA HIS A 45 -11.68 1.45 -3.60
C HIS A 45 -12.00 2.79 -2.94
N ARG A 46 -12.92 2.82 -1.97
CA ARG A 46 -13.31 4.05 -1.27
C ARG A 46 -12.15 4.66 -0.48
N SER A 47 -11.37 3.84 0.21
CA SER A 47 -10.18 4.29 0.94
C SER A 47 -9.15 4.92 0.02
N ARG A 48 -8.90 4.32 -1.15
CA ARG A 48 -7.93 4.83 -2.13
C ARG A 48 -8.36 6.16 -2.73
N HIS A 49 -9.65 6.34 -3.02
CA HIS A 49 -10.18 7.61 -3.51
C HIS A 49 -10.11 8.72 -2.45
N ALA A 50 -10.37 8.40 -1.18
CA ALA A 50 -10.24 9.38 -0.10
C ALA A 50 -8.78 9.82 0.09
N GLU A 51 -7.84 8.90 -0.02
CA GLU A 51 -6.40 9.19 0.05
C GLU A 51 -5.94 10.07 -1.12
N GLN A 52 -6.35 9.76 -2.35
CA GLN A 52 -6.08 10.59 -3.52
C GLN A 52 -6.68 12.00 -3.40
N ALA A 53 -7.90 12.09 -2.87
CA ALA A 53 -8.55 13.37 -2.62
C ALA A 53 -7.80 14.21 -1.57
N ALA A 54 -7.31 13.58 -0.50
CA ALA A 54 -6.51 14.25 0.53
C ALA A 54 -5.21 14.83 -0.08
N LEU A 55 -4.49 14.04 -0.88
CA LEU A 55 -3.29 14.50 -1.58
C LEU A 55 -3.59 15.65 -2.55
N THR A 56 -4.72 15.59 -3.27
CA THR A 56 -5.15 16.68 -4.14
C THR A 56 -5.36 17.97 -3.34
N ILE A 57 -6.08 17.89 -2.21
CA ILE A 57 -6.36 19.03 -1.33
C ILE A 57 -5.06 19.64 -0.79
N GLU A 58 -4.10 18.80 -0.41
CA GLU A 58 -2.78 19.23 0.06
C GLU A 58 -2.02 19.99 -1.03
N GLY A 59 -2.01 19.45 -2.26
CA GLY A 59 -1.47 20.12 -3.44
C GLY A 59 -2.11 21.49 -3.70
N GLU A 60 -3.43 21.58 -3.60
CA GLU A 60 -4.16 22.84 -3.72
C GLU A 60 -3.71 23.86 -2.65
N ALA A 61 -3.51 23.42 -1.41
CA ALA A 61 -3.09 24.29 -0.31
C ALA A 61 -1.69 24.87 -0.56
N TYR A 62 -0.75 24.05 -1.03
CA TYR A 62 0.58 24.52 -1.42
C TYR A 62 0.54 25.59 -2.52
N ALA A 63 -0.26 25.37 -3.56
CA ALA A 63 -0.42 26.35 -4.64
C ALA A 63 -1.04 27.67 -4.16
N ARG A 64 -2.06 27.61 -3.29
CA ARG A 64 -2.67 28.84 -2.72
C ARG A 64 -1.65 29.61 -1.89
N ALA A 65 -0.91 28.94 -1.02
CA ALA A 65 0.12 29.59 -0.20
C ALA A 65 1.26 30.20 -1.03
N TYR A 66 1.62 29.57 -2.16
CA TYR A 66 2.55 30.17 -3.12
C TYR A 66 1.97 31.44 -3.77
N LEU A 67 0.74 31.38 -4.28
CA LEU A 67 0.09 32.54 -4.93
C LEU A 67 -0.09 33.73 -3.96
N GLU A 68 -0.47 33.47 -2.72
CA GLU A 68 -0.57 34.51 -1.68
C GLU A 68 0.77 35.18 -1.41
N ARG A 69 1.86 34.40 -1.33
CA ARG A 69 3.21 34.95 -1.17
C ARG A 69 3.66 35.72 -2.41
N LEU A 70 3.32 35.23 -3.61
CA LEU A 70 3.64 35.89 -4.87
C LEU A 70 2.96 37.26 -4.96
N GLN A 71 1.69 37.34 -4.58
CA GLN A 71 0.95 38.61 -4.50
C GLN A 71 1.55 39.60 -3.49
N ARG A 72 2.14 39.09 -2.41
CA ARG A 72 2.82 39.89 -1.39
C ARG A 72 4.27 40.25 -1.77
N GLY A 73 4.76 39.77 -2.91
CA GLY A 73 6.15 39.98 -3.35
C GLY A 73 7.19 39.29 -2.48
N THR A 74 6.81 38.26 -1.72
CA THR A 74 7.73 37.54 -0.81
C THR A 74 8.32 36.27 -1.41
N VAL A 75 7.90 35.89 -2.62
CA VAL A 75 8.48 34.81 -3.44
C VAL A 75 8.57 35.26 -4.90
N SER A 76 9.51 34.68 -5.63
CA SER A 76 9.72 34.91 -7.07
C SER A 76 8.89 33.92 -7.91
N PRO A 77 8.51 34.28 -9.16
CA PRO A 77 8.05 33.31 -10.15
C PRO A 77 8.96 32.09 -10.32
N ASP A 78 10.28 32.25 -10.13
CA ASP A 78 11.24 31.13 -10.22
C ASP A 78 11.06 30.11 -9.10
N ASP A 79 10.57 30.53 -7.92
CA ASP A 79 10.27 29.63 -6.81
C ASP A 79 9.10 28.68 -7.15
N LEU A 80 8.32 28.98 -8.19
CA LEU A 80 7.33 28.05 -8.71
C LEU A 80 7.97 26.77 -9.23
N ALA A 81 9.13 26.84 -9.87
CA ALA A 81 9.82 25.65 -10.38
C ALA A 81 10.23 24.72 -9.23
N VAL A 82 10.67 25.30 -8.11
CA VAL A 82 11.01 24.56 -6.89
C VAL A 82 9.76 23.90 -6.30
N LEU A 83 8.64 24.63 -6.23
CA LEU A 83 7.37 24.07 -5.79
C LEU A 83 6.91 22.91 -6.68
N MET A 84 6.98 23.07 -8.01
CA MET A 84 6.57 22.05 -8.97
C MET A 84 7.47 20.80 -8.89
N ALA A 85 8.77 20.97 -8.62
CA ALA A 85 9.69 19.85 -8.45
C ALA A 85 9.44 19.06 -7.15
N PHE A 86 8.92 19.71 -6.11
CA PHE A 86 8.56 19.07 -4.84
C PHE A 86 7.27 18.23 -4.96
N LEU A 87 6.28 18.70 -5.73
CA LEU A 87 4.98 18.08 -5.82
C LEU A 87 4.98 16.90 -6.79
N GLN A 88 4.26 15.82 -6.44
CA GLN A 88 4.14 14.61 -7.26
C GLN A 88 2.71 14.07 -7.27
N GLY A 89 2.33 13.35 -8.32
CA GLY A 89 1.03 12.67 -8.43
C GLY A 89 -0.16 13.59 -8.20
N GLU A 90 -1.07 13.18 -7.32
CA GLU A 90 -2.31 13.91 -7.01
C GLU A 90 -2.06 15.29 -6.39
N MET A 91 -0.98 15.46 -5.60
CA MET A 91 -0.59 16.78 -5.09
C MET A 91 -0.23 17.74 -6.22
N LEU A 92 0.53 17.26 -7.22
CA LEU A 92 0.84 18.08 -8.39
C LEU A 92 -0.43 18.43 -9.17
N ALA A 93 -1.34 17.46 -9.36
CA ALA A 93 -2.62 17.69 -10.03
C ALA A 93 -3.47 18.77 -9.33
N GLY A 94 -3.59 18.70 -8.00
CA GLY A 94 -4.28 19.70 -7.19
C GLY A 94 -3.66 21.09 -7.32
N ALA A 95 -2.32 21.18 -7.23
CA ALA A 95 -1.61 22.44 -7.38
C ALA A 95 -1.81 23.07 -8.76
N CYS A 96 -1.67 22.28 -9.84
CA CYS A 96 -1.89 22.74 -11.20
C CYS A 96 -3.31 23.28 -11.40
N ARG A 97 -4.33 22.64 -10.83
CA ARG A 97 -5.73 23.09 -10.91
C ARG A 97 -5.93 24.49 -10.33
N VAL A 98 -5.31 24.78 -9.18
CA VAL A 98 -5.38 26.10 -8.54
C VAL A 98 -4.67 27.15 -9.39
N ILE A 99 -3.49 26.84 -9.91
CA ILE A 99 -2.71 27.75 -10.76
C ILE A 99 -3.48 28.05 -12.06
N GLU A 100 -4.04 27.04 -12.72
CA GLU A 100 -4.85 27.24 -13.92
C GLU A 100 -6.04 28.17 -13.66
N LYS A 101 -6.74 27.97 -12.53
CA LYS A 101 -7.86 28.82 -12.13
C LYS A 101 -7.42 30.26 -11.91
N ALA A 102 -6.28 30.49 -11.25
CA ALA A 102 -5.73 31.82 -11.05
C ALA A 102 -5.40 32.51 -12.39
N LEU A 103 -4.77 31.78 -13.32
CA LEU A 103 -4.46 32.28 -14.66
C LEU A 103 -5.71 32.57 -15.49
N ARG A 104 -6.78 31.78 -15.36
CA ARG A 104 -8.08 32.05 -16.00
C ARG A 104 -8.75 33.30 -15.45
N GLY A 105 -8.70 33.50 -14.13
CA GLY A 105 -9.31 34.64 -13.45
C GLY A 105 -8.67 35.99 -13.81
N GLY A 106 -7.38 36.01 -14.16
CA GLY A 106 -6.67 37.23 -14.57
C GLY A 106 -6.82 37.62 -16.04
N ARG A 107 -7.57 36.89 -16.86
CA ARG A 107 -7.77 37.17 -18.31
C ARG A 107 -9.08 37.91 -18.62
N HIS A 108 -9.69 38.53 -17.61
CA HIS A 108 -10.99 39.20 -17.70
C HIS A 108 -10.88 40.70 -17.36
N GLU A 109 -9.82 41.34 -17.83
CA GLU A 109 -9.64 42.80 -17.81
C GLU A 109 -9.62 43.35 -19.24
#